data_AF-A0A1C4Z1U7-F1
#
_entry.id   AF-A0A1C4Z1U7-F1
#
_cell.length_a   1.000
_cell.length_b   1.000
_cell.length_c   1.000
_cell.angle_alpha   90.00
_cell.angle_beta   90.00
_cell.angle_gamma   90.00
#
_symmetry.space_group_name_H-M   'P 1'
#
loop_
_entity.id
_entity.type
_entity.pdbx_description
1 polymer ?
#
loop_
_entity_poly.entity_id
_entity_poly.type
_entity_poly.pdbx_seq_one_letter_code
_entity_poly.pdbx_strand_id
1 'polypeptide(L)'
;MTAPTTQADPAQAYHEFLDALEEADEYGAIDVAVRLLDAGVPAERVLLDLVAPAQSEVGERWARNEWSVAQEHAATHISERVVAAVAAHANPRPTRGRVVVACMDGEWHALPPRLVAEVLRLRGWQVTFLGASVPAAHLVSYLHRHDAHAVALACALPMRLPYAHRMIEACRRSDVPVVVGGRGFGDDGRWARTLGVAWAPDAPSAADLVADERALRRVRPAELPHLADDEYASLVKRRGELIDSALADLRERVPSVRDYTPAQLDSTVSDLGYIVDFLAAALYVDDSSLFTDFVGWLVEILTSRGVPAAAVGLTLGHYHRQLRDFPRAARFLALGETVLAAPGDPARR
;
A
#
# COMPACT_ATOMS: atom_id res chain seq x y z
N MET A 1 -7.06 -37.27 -34.15
CA MET A 1 -5.92 -36.35 -33.92
C MET A 1 -6.48 -35.11 -33.25
N THR A 2 -6.55 -35.12 -31.92
CA THR A 2 -6.84 -33.93 -31.12
C THR A 2 -5.60 -33.05 -31.18
N ALA A 3 -5.71 -31.90 -31.85
CA ALA A 3 -4.69 -30.87 -31.77
C ALA A 3 -4.49 -30.50 -30.29
N PRO A 4 -3.26 -30.26 -29.82
CA PRO A 4 -3.06 -29.72 -28.50
C PRO A 4 -3.71 -28.33 -28.51
N THR A 5 -4.86 -28.18 -27.85
CA THR A 5 -5.42 -26.87 -27.56
C THR A 5 -4.38 -26.19 -26.69
N THR A 6 -3.67 -25.21 -27.23
CA THR A 6 -2.84 -24.30 -26.43
C THR A 6 -3.78 -23.75 -25.36
N GLN A 7 -3.59 -24.19 -24.12
CA GLN A 7 -4.43 -23.75 -23.01
C GLN A 7 -4.26 -22.23 -22.92
N ALA A 8 -5.36 -21.48 -23.01
CA ALA A 8 -5.31 -20.03 -22.92
C ALA A 8 -4.61 -19.64 -21.61
N ASP A 9 -3.68 -18.69 -21.69
CA ASP A 9 -2.79 -18.33 -20.59
C ASP A 9 -2.83 -16.82 -20.38
N PRO A 10 -3.14 -16.33 -19.15
CA PRO A 10 -3.03 -14.91 -18.81
C PRO A 10 -1.73 -14.25 -19.26
N ALA A 11 -0.60 -14.96 -19.18
CA ALA A 11 0.69 -14.42 -19.59
C ALA A 11 0.75 -14.06 -21.10
N GLN A 12 0.03 -14.79 -21.95
CA GLN A 12 -0.04 -14.51 -23.39
C GLN A 12 -0.95 -13.32 -23.69
N ALA A 13 -1.95 -13.07 -22.84
CA ALA A 13 -2.90 -11.96 -22.96
C ALA A 13 -2.43 -10.68 -22.25
N TYR A 14 -1.33 -10.74 -21.50
CA TYR A 14 -0.83 -9.65 -20.66
C TYR A 14 -0.58 -8.35 -21.45
N HIS A 15 0.14 -8.44 -22.57
CA HIS A 15 0.44 -7.26 -23.37
C HIS A 15 -0.82 -6.64 -23.99
N GLU A 16 -1.73 -7.46 -24.51
CA GLU A 16 -3.02 -6.99 -25.05
C GLU A 16 -3.85 -6.29 -23.96
N PHE A 17 -3.86 -6.82 -22.74
CA PHE A 17 -4.54 -6.19 -21.62
C PHE A 17 -3.91 -4.86 -21.23
N LEU A 18 -2.57 -4.80 -21.13
CA LEU A 18 -1.85 -3.58 -20.78
C LEU A 18 -2.00 -2.49 -21.84
N ASP A 19 -1.98 -2.86 -23.13
CA ASP A 19 -2.23 -1.94 -24.25
C ASP A 19 -3.65 -1.37 -24.17
N ALA A 20 -4.65 -2.20 -23.81
CA ALA A 20 -6.02 -1.72 -23.59
C ALA A 20 -6.11 -0.72 -22.42
N LEU A 21 -5.34 -0.92 -21.33
CA LEU A 21 -5.25 0.05 -20.24
C LEU A 21 -4.60 1.37 -20.69
N GLU A 22 -3.55 1.28 -21.51
CA GLU A 22 -2.82 2.44 -22.04
C GLU A 22 -3.70 3.32 -22.94
N GLU A 23 -4.47 2.68 -23.82
CA GLU A 23 -5.40 3.33 -24.75
C GLU A 23 -6.76 3.69 -24.13
N ALA A 24 -6.92 3.47 -22.81
CA ALA A 24 -8.17 3.66 -22.08
C ALA A 24 -9.38 2.90 -22.68
N ASP A 25 -9.14 1.73 -23.26
CA ASP A 25 -10.15 0.85 -23.85
C ASP A 25 -10.75 -0.09 -22.79
N GLU A 26 -11.75 0.39 -22.05
CA GLU A 26 -12.47 -0.42 -21.05
C GLU A 26 -13.05 -1.71 -21.66
N TYR A 27 -13.65 -1.62 -22.85
CA TYR A 27 -14.32 -2.76 -23.46
C TYR A 27 -13.34 -3.80 -23.94
N GLY A 28 -12.24 -3.39 -24.60
CA GLY A 28 -11.15 -4.28 -24.98
C GLY A 28 -10.54 -4.99 -23.78
N ALA A 29 -10.28 -4.27 -22.69
CA ALA A 29 -9.75 -4.87 -21.46
C ALA A 29 -10.71 -5.91 -20.84
N ILE A 30 -12.02 -5.65 -20.85
CA ILE A 30 -13.04 -6.61 -20.40
C ILE A 30 -13.09 -7.83 -21.32
N ASP A 31 -13.07 -7.62 -22.64
CA ASP A 31 -13.12 -8.69 -23.64
C ASP A 31 -11.93 -9.65 -23.50
N VAL A 32 -10.72 -9.13 -23.22
CA VAL A 32 -9.54 -9.95 -22.92
C VAL A 32 -9.80 -10.88 -21.74
N ALA A 33 -10.31 -10.34 -20.63
CA ALA A 33 -10.56 -11.12 -19.41
C ALA A 33 -11.68 -12.16 -19.61
N VAL A 34 -12.79 -11.78 -20.24
CA VAL A 34 -13.92 -12.68 -20.53
C VAL A 34 -13.50 -13.80 -21.48
N ARG A 35 -12.70 -13.50 -22.51
CA ARG A 35 -12.19 -14.52 -23.44
C ARG A 35 -11.33 -15.57 -22.74
N LEU A 36 -10.50 -15.17 -21.75
CA LEU A 36 -9.75 -16.12 -20.94
C LEU A 36 -10.69 -17.02 -20.12
N LEU A 37 -11.74 -16.45 -19.51
CA LEU A 37 -12.73 -17.19 -18.74
C LEU A 37 -13.51 -18.18 -19.62
N ASP A 38 -13.95 -17.76 -20.80
CA ASP A 38 -14.68 -18.60 -21.76
C ASP A 38 -13.80 -19.73 -22.32
N ALA A 39 -12.48 -19.52 -22.38
CA ALA A 39 -11.49 -20.55 -22.68
C ALA A 39 -11.19 -21.49 -21.51
N GLY A 40 -11.85 -21.31 -20.36
CA GLY A 40 -11.74 -22.18 -19.18
C GLY A 40 -10.60 -21.81 -18.23
N VAL A 41 -9.98 -20.63 -18.36
CA VAL A 41 -9.00 -20.15 -17.39
C VAL A 41 -9.71 -19.86 -16.06
N PRO A 42 -9.21 -20.35 -14.91
CA PRO A 42 -9.82 -20.05 -13.62
C PRO A 42 -9.87 -18.55 -13.33
N ALA A 43 -10.99 -18.04 -12.83
CA ALA A 43 -11.14 -16.63 -12.47
C ALA A 43 -10.04 -16.12 -11.52
N GLU A 44 -9.61 -16.95 -10.58
CA GLU A 44 -8.49 -16.63 -9.67
C GLU A 44 -7.19 -16.33 -10.45
N ARG A 45 -6.90 -17.08 -11.52
CA ARG A 45 -5.74 -16.86 -12.40
C ARG A 45 -5.89 -15.58 -13.21
N VAL A 46 -7.09 -15.26 -13.71
CA VAL A 46 -7.32 -13.98 -14.41
C VAL A 46 -7.09 -12.80 -13.47
N LEU A 47 -7.55 -12.88 -12.22
CA LEU A 47 -7.34 -11.82 -11.23
C LEU A 47 -5.86 -11.66 -10.86
N LEU A 48 -5.16 -12.75 -10.59
CA LEU A 48 -3.81 -12.71 -10.00
C LEU A 48 -2.69 -12.72 -11.03
N ASP A 49 -2.90 -13.27 -12.22
CA ASP A 49 -1.85 -13.41 -13.25
C ASP A 49 -2.07 -12.47 -14.46
N LEU A 50 -3.21 -11.78 -14.55
CA LEU A 50 -3.45 -10.72 -15.54
C LEU A 50 -3.59 -9.35 -14.88
N VAL A 51 -4.60 -9.18 -14.02
CA VAL A 51 -4.94 -7.85 -13.46
C VAL A 51 -3.88 -7.37 -12.46
N ALA A 52 -3.47 -8.22 -11.51
CA ALA A 52 -2.48 -7.84 -10.50
C ALA A 52 -1.10 -7.42 -11.08
N PRO A 53 -0.48 -8.17 -12.01
CA PRO A 53 0.79 -7.74 -12.61
C PRO A 53 0.61 -6.50 -13.48
N ALA A 54 -0.49 -6.36 -14.22
CA ALA A 54 -0.74 -5.17 -15.04
C ALA A 54 -0.87 -3.92 -14.16
N GLN A 55 -1.59 -4.02 -13.04
CA GLN A 55 -1.70 -2.92 -12.07
C GLN A 55 -0.35 -2.55 -11.44
N SER A 56 0.54 -3.53 -11.27
CA SER A 56 1.91 -3.27 -10.79
C SER A 56 2.70 -2.46 -11.83
N GLU A 57 2.64 -2.85 -13.10
CA GLU A 57 3.25 -2.10 -14.21
C GLU A 57 2.68 -0.69 -14.38
N VAL A 58 1.36 -0.51 -14.20
CA VAL A 58 0.72 0.82 -14.16
C VAL A 58 1.38 1.70 -13.09
N GLY A 59 1.61 1.16 -11.89
CA GLY A 59 2.31 1.85 -10.81
C GLY A 59 3.77 2.20 -11.15
N GLU A 60 4.50 1.27 -11.78
CA GLU A 60 5.89 1.49 -12.20
C GLU A 60 6.01 2.56 -13.31
N ARG A 61 5.11 2.57 -14.29
CA ARG A 61 5.07 3.60 -15.33
C ARG A 61 4.74 4.98 -14.75
N TRP A 62 3.84 5.05 -13.76
CA TRP A 62 3.58 6.27 -13.02
C TRP A 62 4.80 6.73 -12.20
N ALA A 63 5.49 5.81 -11.52
CA ALA A 63 6.67 6.13 -10.72
C ALA A 63 7.79 6.71 -11.59
N ARG A 64 8.03 6.08 -12.76
CA ARG A 64 8.99 6.51 -13.79
C ARG A 64 8.57 7.78 -14.54
N ASN A 65 7.41 8.37 -14.24
CA ASN A 65 6.87 9.55 -14.92
C ASN A 65 6.63 9.31 -16.43
N GLU A 66 6.43 8.05 -16.83
CA GLU A 66 6.01 7.66 -18.18
C GLU A 66 4.50 7.83 -18.34
N TRP A 67 3.76 7.57 -17.26
CA TRP A 67 2.32 7.79 -17.17
C TRP A 67 1.98 8.90 -16.19
N SER A 68 1.07 9.77 -16.60
CA SER A 68 0.48 10.80 -15.74
C SER A 68 -0.44 10.19 -14.68
N VAL A 69 -0.78 10.99 -13.66
CA VAL A 69 -1.79 10.63 -12.65
C VAL A 69 -3.14 10.31 -13.32
N ALA A 70 -3.50 11.02 -14.39
CA ALA A 70 -4.75 10.77 -15.11
C ALA A 70 -4.76 9.40 -15.81
N GLN A 71 -3.63 8.99 -16.40
CA GLN A 71 -3.49 7.66 -17.02
C GLN A 71 -3.53 6.55 -15.99
N GLU A 72 -2.82 6.71 -14.86
CA GLU A 72 -2.87 5.77 -13.74
C GLU A 72 -4.32 5.60 -13.23
N HIS A 73 -5.03 6.70 -12.99
CA HIS A 73 -6.42 6.66 -12.53
C HIS A 73 -7.36 5.98 -13.54
N ALA A 74 -7.20 6.27 -14.84
CA ALA A 74 -8.01 5.64 -15.89
C ALA A 74 -7.76 4.12 -15.94
N ALA A 75 -6.50 3.70 -15.95
CA ALA A 75 -6.13 2.29 -15.98
C ALA A 75 -6.58 1.52 -14.72
N THR A 76 -6.43 2.12 -13.53
CA THR A 76 -6.92 1.55 -12.28
C THR A 76 -8.45 1.41 -12.29
N HIS A 77 -9.17 2.41 -12.84
CA HIS A 77 -10.62 2.33 -13.00
C HIS A 77 -11.04 1.20 -13.94
N ILE A 78 -10.38 1.06 -15.10
CA ILE A 78 -10.65 -0.03 -16.04
C ILE A 78 -10.36 -1.39 -15.38
N SER A 79 -9.27 -1.51 -14.63
CA SER A 79 -8.94 -2.72 -13.87
C SER A 79 -10.04 -3.09 -12.87
N GLU A 80 -10.63 -2.12 -12.15
CA GLU A 80 -11.79 -2.36 -11.28
C GLU A 80 -13.03 -2.87 -12.06
N ARG A 81 -13.27 -2.33 -13.26
CA ARG A 81 -14.35 -2.77 -14.16
C ARG A 81 -14.14 -4.22 -14.64
N VAL A 82 -12.90 -4.57 -14.97
CA VAL A 82 -12.49 -5.93 -15.34
C VAL A 82 -12.68 -6.89 -14.16
N VAL A 83 -12.23 -6.53 -12.96
CA VAL A 83 -12.46 -7.33 -11.74
C VAL A 83 -13.94 -7.57 -11.50
N ALA A 84 -14.79 -6.55 -11.69
CA ALA A 84 -16.23 -6.70 -11.58
C ALA A 84 -16.82 -7.66 -12.63
N ALA A 85 -16.33 -7.61 -13.87
CA ALA A 85 -16.74 -8.54 -14.94
C ALA A 85 -16.33 -9.99 -14.62
N VAL A 86 -15.09 -10.19 -14.17
CA VAL A 86 -14.58 -11.52 -13.75
C VAL A 86 -15.41 -12.08 -12.59
N ALA A 87 -15.71 -11.25 -11.58
CA ALA A 87 -16.54 -11.65 -10.45
C ALA A 87 -17.97 -12.03 -10.87
N ALA A 88 -18.56 -11.27 -11.81
CA ALA A 88 -19.90 -11.54 -12.33
C ALA A 88 -19.97 -12.83 -13.18
N HIS A 89 -18.91 -13.14 -13.93
CA HIS A 89 -18.80 -14.38 -14.70
C HIS A 89 -18.67 -15.60 -13.77
N ALA A 90 -17.77 -15.54 -12.78
CA ALA A 90 -17.53 -16.64 -11.85
C ALA A 90 -18.71 -16.89 -10.89
N ASN A 91 -19.33 -15.81 -10.37
CA ASN A 91 -20.53 -15.80 -9.51
C ASN A 91 -20.65 -16.97 -8.51
N PRO A 92 -19.63 -17.26 -7.68
CA PRO A 92 -19.67 -18.38 -6.76
C PRO A 92 -20.73 -18.17 -5.67
N ARG A 93 -21.35 -19.27 -5.22
CA ARG A 93 -22.20 -19.25 -4.02
C ARG A 93 -21.35 -19.45 -2.77
N PRO A 94 -21.55 -18.65 -1.70
CA PRO A 94 -20.78 -18.81 -0.47
C PRO A 94 -21.15 -20.13 0.23
N THR A 95 -20.13 -20.80 0.76
CA THR A 95 -20.23 -22.07 1.50
C THR A 95 -19.55 -22.00 2.87
N ARG A 96 -18.91 -20.88 3.20
CA ARG A 96 -18.21 -20.60 4.46
C ARG A 96 -18.78 -19.36 5.15
N GLY A 97 -18.23 -19.01 6.31
CA GLY A 97 -18.63 -17.86 7.11
C GLY A 97 -18.39 -16.50 6.44
N ARG A 98 -18.62 -15.42 7.19
CA ARG A 98 -18.46 -14.05 6.68
C ARG A 98 -17.06 -13.50 6.91
N VAL A 99 -16.44 -12.97 5.87
CA VAL A 99 -15.18 -12.21 5.97
C VAL A 99 -15.43 -10.78 5.56
N VAL A 100 -14.90 -9.85 6.34
CA VAL A 100 -14.90 -8.43 5.98
C VAL A 100 -13.53 -8.06 5.46
N VAL A 101 -13.48 -7.37 4.32
CA VAL A 101 -12.24 -6.90 3.70
C VAL A 101 -12.31 -5.38 3.58
N ALA A 102 -11.26 -4.68 4.02
CA ALA A 102 -11.20 -3.22 3.98
C ALA A 102 -9.78 -2.70 3.84
N CYS A 103 -9.63 -1.50 3.29
CA CYS A 103 -8.44 -0.70 3.52
C CYS A 103 -8.49 -0.10 4.92
N MET A 104 -7.30 0.06 5.51
CA MET A 104 -7.16 0.75 6.79
C MET A 104 -7.52 2.24 6.69
N ASP A 105 -7.71 2.88 7.84
CA ASP A 105 -7.98 4.32 7.91
C ASP A 105 -6.87 5.14 7.23
N GLY A 106 -7.25 6.05 6.33
CA GLY A 106 -6.34 6.86 5.53
C GLY A 106 -5.59 6.11 4.42
N GLU A 107 -5.99 4.87 4.12
CA GLU A 107 -5.47 4.05 3.01
C GLU A 107 -6.47 4.01 1.85
N TRP A 108 -6.02 4.42 0.66
CA TRP A 108 -6.86 4.63 -0.53
C TRP A 108 -6.65 3.60 -1.64
N HIS A 109 -5.60 2.79 -1.56
CA HIS A 109 -5.28 1.77 -2.56
C HIS A 109 -6.24 0.56 -2.42
N ALA A 110 -7.44 0.67 -2.99
CA ALA A 110 -8.53 -0.28 -2.82
C ALA A 110 -8.47 -1.51 -3.74
N LEU A 111 -7.78 -1.42 -4.89
CA LEU A 111 -7.74 -2.51 -5.86
C LEU A 111 -7.04 -3.78 -5.34
N PRO A 112 -5.88 -3.72 -4.66
CA PRO A 112 -5.28 -4.93 -4.09
C PRO A 112 -6.18 -5.67 -3.08
N PRO A 113 -6.79 -5.03 -2.06
CA PRO A 113 -7.76 -5.72 -1.20
C PRO A 113 -9.05 -6.11 -1.91
N ARG A 114 -9.44 -5.42 -2.99
CA ARG A 114 -10.54 -5.85 -3.87
C ARG A 114 -10.24 -7.21 -4.51
N LEU A 115 -9.02 -7.43 -5.02
CA LEU A 115 -8.59 -8.72 -5.57
C LEU A 115 -8.62 -9.81 -4.49
N VAL A 116 -8.10 -9.52 -3.28
CA VAL A 116 -8.18 -10.44 -2.13
C VAL A 116 -9.63 -10.80 -1.80
N ALA A 117 -10.54 -9.82 -1.82
CA ALA A 117 -11.96 -10.03 -1.59
C ALA A 117 -12.62 -10.92 -2.65
N GLU A 118 -12.14 -10.92 -3.90
CA GLU A 118 -12.63 -11.83 -4.94
C GLU A 118 -12.04 -13.24 -4.80
N VAL A 119 -10.76 -13.37 -4.48
CA VAL A 119 -10.15 -14.68 -4.18
C VAL A 119 -10.86 -15.34 -3.01
N LEU A 120 -11.12 -14.62 -1.91
CA LEU A 120 -11.89 -15.15 -0.79
C LEU A 120 -13.30 -15.64 -1.20
N ARG A 121 -13.99 -14.94 -2.10
CA ARG A 121 -15.30 -15.39 -2.64
C ARG A 121 -15.16 -16.66 -3.47
N LEU A 122 -14.15 -16.75 -4.33
CA LEU A 122 -13.86 -17.95 -5.11
C LEU A 122 -13.52 -19.13 -4.19
N ARG A 123 -12.89 -18.86 -3.04
CA ARG A 123 -12.67 -19.82 -1.95
C ARG A 123 -13.90 -19.96 -1.03
N GLY A 124 -15.11 -19.61 -1.48
CA GLY A 124 -16.37 -19.92 -0.81
C GLY A 124 -16.74 -19.06 0.40
N TRP A 125 -15.97 -18.01 0.74
CA TRP A 125 -16.32 -17.09 1.83
C TRP A 125 -17.44 -16.14 1.43
N GLN A 126 -18.31 -15.81 2.40
CA GLN A 126 -19.23 -14.69 2.24
C GLN A 126 -18.47 -13.39 2.50
N VAL A 127 -18.08 -12.69 1.43
CA VAL A 127 -17.23 -11.50 1.57
C VAL A 127 -18.02 -10.19 1.46
N THR A 128 -17.88 -9.33 2.46
CA THR A 128 -18.20 -7.91 2.36
C THR A 128 -16.90 -7.12 2.15
N PHE A 129 -16.78 -6.42 1.02
CA PHE A 129 -15.71 -5.44 0.80
C PHE A 129 -16.20 -4.04 1.16
N LEU A 130 -15.52 -3.35 2.07
CA LEU A 130 -15.90 -2.02 2.57
C LEU A 130 -15.20 -0.87 1.85
N GLY A 131 -14.22 -1.17 0.99
CA GLY A 131 -13.49 -0.17 0.22
C GLY A 131 -12.36 0.52 0.99
N ALA A 132 -12.03 1.72 0.51
CA ALA A 132 -10.95 2.56 0.99
C ALA A 132 -11.25 3.25 2.33
N SER A 133 -10.20 3.58 3.08
CA SER A 133 -10.19 4.51 4.21
C SER A 133 -11.33 4.31 5.22
N VAL A 134 -11.53 3.09 5.72
CA VAL A 134 -12.60 2.79 6.67
C VAL A 134 -12.17 3.17 8.11
N PRO A 135 -12.86 4.09 8.79
CA PRO A 135 -12.48 4.48 10.15
C PRO A 135 -12.67 3.33 11.15
N ALA A 136 -11.71 3.15 12.06
CA ALA A 136 -11.66 2.00 12.97
C ALA A 136 -12.94 1.81 13.81
N ALA A 137 -13.53 2.90 14.32
CA ALA A 137 -14.76 2.84 15.12
C ALA A 137 -15.97 2.31 14.33
N HIS A 138 -16.08 2.71 13.05
CA HIS A 138 -17.15 2.24 12.17
C HIS A 138 -16.91 0.80 11.73
N LEU A 139 -15.66 0.41 11.47
CA LEU A 139 -15.30 -0.97 11.17
C LEU A 139 -15.70 -1.90 12.32
N VAL A 140 -15.26 -1.63 13.55
CA VAL A 140 -15.61 -2.45 14.72
C VAL A 140 -17.11 -2.59 14.90
N SER A 141 -17.86 -1.50 14.71
CA SER A 141 -19.32 -1.52 14.76
C SER A 141 -19.95 -2.35 13.64
N TYR A 142 -19.32 -2.40 12.47
CA TYR A 142 -19.76 -3.22 11.34
C TYR A 142 -19.48 -4.71 11.59
N LEU A 143 -18.27 -5.05 12.05
CA LEU A 143 -17.84 -6.42 12.32
C LEU A 143 -18.78 -7.12 13.31
N HIS A 144 -19.12 -6.47 14.42
CA HIS A 144 -20.06 -7.01 15.40
C HIS A 144 -21.48 -7.20 14.83
N ARG A 145 -22.00 -6.21 14.10
CA ARG A 145 -23.36 -6.25 13.56
C ARG A 145 -23.57 -7.37 12.54
N HIS A 146 -22.50 -7.81 11.89
CA HIS A 146 -22.57 -8.79 10.81
C HIS A 146 -21.95 -10.15 11.15
N ASP A 147 -21.57 -10.37 12.41
CA ASP A 147 -20.97 -11.62 12.91
C ASP A 147 -19.80 -12.09 12.01
N ALA A 148 -18.82 -11.20 11.85
CA ALA A 148 -17.67 -11.45 10.99
C ALA A 148 -16.76 -12.54 11.59
N HIS A 149 -16.53 -13.61 10.83
CA HIS A 149 -15.59 -14.69 11.16
C HIS A 149 -14.15 -14.17 11.26
N ALA A 150 -13.77 -13.27 10.36
CA ALA A 150 -12.49 -12.59 10.38
C ALA A 150 -12.58 -11.26 9.62
N VAL A 151 -11.58 -10.40 9.83
CA VAL A 151 -11.34 -9.21 9.03
C VAL A 151 -9.97 -9.27 8.36
N ALA A 152 -9.94 -9.02 7.04
CA ALA A 152 -8.73 -8.83 6.27
C ALA A 152 -8.52 -7.34 6.00
N LEU A 153 -7.41 -6.78 6.47
CA LEU A 153 -7.10 -5.36 6.35
C LEU A 153 -5.85 -5.14 5.48
N ALA A 154 -5.94 -4.22 4.52
CA ALA A 154 -4.81 -3.88 3.67
C ALA A 154 -4.19 -2.53 4.01
N CYS A 155 -2.86 -2.48 3.93
CA CYS A 155 -2.04 -1.28 4.05
C CYS A 155 -1.01 -1.26 2.91
N ALA A 156 -1.04 -0.24 2.05
CA ALA A 156 -0.11 -0.09 0.95
C ALA A 156 1.06 0.84 1.31
N LEU A 157 0.87 1.77 2.25
CA LEU A 157 1.89 2.75 2.64
C LEU A 157 2.40 2.51 4.08
N PRO A 158 3.71 2.25 4.28
CA PRO A 158 4.28 2.01 5.61
C PRO A 158 4.09 3.15 6.62
N MET A 159 3.98 4.40 6.15
CA MET A 159 3.65 5.55 7.01
C MET A 159 2.33 5.40 7.78
N ARG A 160 1.44 4.48 7.37
CA ARG A 160 0.17 4.20 8.03
C ARG A 160 0.26 3.17 9.16
N LEU A 161 1.42 2.53 9.38
CA LEU A 161 1.59 1.49 10.42
C LEU A 161 1.12 1.90 11.83
N PRO A 162 1.33 3.13 12.32
CA PRO A 162 0.79 3.53 13.63
C PRO A 162 -0.75 3.58 13.67
N TYR A 163 -1.40 3.94 12.56
CA TYR A 163 -2.86 3.92 12.42
C TYR A 163 -3.36 2.48 12.27
N ALA A 164 -2.67 1.67 11.46
CA ALA A 164 -2.90 0.24 11.30
C ALA A 164 -2.89 -0.48 12.65
N HIS A 165 -1.88 -0.26 13.48
CA HIS A 165 -1.76 -0.90 14.79
C HIS A 165 -2.96 -0.56 15.70
N ARG A 166 -3.38 0.71 15.76
CA ARG A 166 -4.57 1.10 16.53
C ARG A 166 -5.84 0.40 16.04
N MET A 167 -5.98 0.26 14.73
CA MET A 167 -7.12 -0.40 14.10
C MET A 167 -7.13 -1.92 14.35
N ILE A 168 -5.96 -2.57 14.27
CA ILE A 168 -5.75 -3.99 14.63
C ILE A 168 -6.17 -4.22 16.09
N GLU A 169 -5.68 -3.37 17.00
CA GLU A 169 -6.00 -3.46 18.42
C GLU A 169 -7.49 -3.18 18.72
N ALA A 170 -8.14 -2.32 17.95
CA ALA A 170 -9.60 -2.10 18.06
C ALA A 170 -10.39 -3.34 17.63
N CYS A 171 -9.99 -4.01 16.55
CA CYS A 171 -10.62 -5.26 16.09
C CYS A 171 -10.39 -6.41 17.08
N ARG A 172 -9.18 -6.51 17.66
CA ARG A 172 -8.88 -7.51 18.70
C ARG A 172 -9.71 -7.38 19.96
N ARG A 173 -9.92 -6.15 20.44
CA ARG A 173 -10.79 -5.88 21.59
C ARG A 173 -12.25 -6.27 21.34
N SER A 174 -12.61 -6.48 20.07
CA SER A 174 -13.91 -6.93 19.60
C SER A 174 -13.99 -8.44 19.37
N ASP A 175 -12.94 -9.18 19.74
CA ASP A 175 -12.79 -10.63 19.55
C ASP A 175 -12.91 -11.11 18.09
N VAL A 176 -12.66 -10.22 17.13
CA VAL A 176 -12.65 -10.56 15.70
C VAL A 176 -11.21 -10.85 15.26
N PRO A 177 -10.91 -12.06 14.74
CA PRO A 177 -9.61 -12.39 14.17
C PRO A 177 -9.20 -11.45 13.04
N VAL A 178 -7.95 -10.99 13.06
CA VAL A 178 -7.40 -10.03 12.08
C VAL A 178 -6.29 -10.70 11.27
N VAL A 179 -6.38 -10.62 9.95
CA VAL A 179 -5.26 -10.82 9.04
C VAL A 179 -4.95 -9.49 8.34
N VAL A 180 -3.67 -9.18 8.16
CA VAL A 180 -3.23 -8.00 7.42
C VAL A 180 -2.44 -8.39 6.18
N GLY A 181 -2.39 -7.47 5.22
CA GLY A 181 -1.58 -7.64 4.01
C GLY A 181 -1.23 -6.31 3.37
N GLY A 182 -0.53 -6.40 2.25
CA GLY A 182 -0.03 -5.26 1.50
C GLY A 182 1.40 -4.85 1.88
N ARG A 183 2.09 -4.25 0.92
CA ARG A 183 3.50 -3.82 1.02
C ARG A 183 3.78 -2.85 2.17
N GLY A 184 2.74 -2.22 2.73
CA GLY A 184 2.86 -1.37 3.91
C GLY A 184 3.41 -2.10 5.15
N PHE A 185 3.37 -3.44 5.17
CA PHE A 185 3.94 -4.27 6.24
C PHE A 185 5.34 -4.83 5.93
N GLY A 186 5.95 -4.41 4.81
CA GLY A 186 7.19 -4.93 4.27
C GLY A 186 6.98 -6.18 3.42
N ASP A 187 7.89 -6.46 2.49
CA ASP A 187 7.79 -7.56 1.52
C ASP A 187 7.77 -8.95 2.17
N ASP A 188 8.32 -9.03 3.37
CA ASP A 188 8.40 -10.25 4.18
C ASP A 188 7.44 -10.21 5.39
N GLY A 189 6.62 -9.17 5.53
CA GLY A 189 5.71 -8.99 6.66
C GLY A 189 6.40 -8.66 7.99
N ARG A 190 7.66 -8.20 7.98
CA ARG A 190 8.41 -7.90 9.22
C ARG A 190 7.68 -6.95 10.16
N TRP A 191 7.04 -5.90 9.64
CA TRP A 191 6.35 -4.95 10.50
C TRP A 191 5.01 -5.50 11.01
N ALA A 192 4.38 -6.42 10.29
CA ALA A 192 3.23 -7.14 10.85
C ALA A 192 3.62 -8.03 12.04
N ARG A 193 4.81 -8.67 11.98
CA ARG A 193 5.37 -9.40 13.13
C ARG A 193 5.68 -8.48 14.30
N THR A 194 6.28 -7.32 14.05
CA THR A 194 6.52 -6.29 15.09
C THR A 194 5.22 -5.83 15.75
N LEU A 195 4.17 -5.61 14.95
CA LEU A 195 2.83 -5.25 15.44
C LEU A 195 2.02 -6.47 15.93
N GLY A 196 2.66 -7.64 15.98
CA GLY A 196 2.11 -8.86 16.53
C GLY A 196 0.82 -9.30 15.86
N VAL A 197 0.66 -9.16 14.53
CA VAL A 197 -0.55 -9.54 13.77
C VAL A 197 -0.25 -10.56 12.67
N ALA A 198 -1.23 -11.41 12.34
CA ALA A 198 -1.10 -12.38 11.24
C ALA A 198 -1.01 -11.65 9.90
N TRP A 199 -0.08 -12.05 9.05
CA TRP A 199 0.17 -11.42 7.75
C TRP A 199 0.12 -12.42 6.62
N ALA A 200 -0.50 -12.02 5.52
CA ALA A 200 -0.50 -12.75 4.26
C ALA A 200 0.31 -12.00 3.19
N PRO A 201 1.24 -12.67 2.48
CA PRO A 201 1.96 -12.08 1.36
C PRO A 201 1.06 -11.84 0.13
N ASP A 202 0.04 -12.68 -0.06
CA ASP A 202 -0.81 -12.68 -1.24
C ASP A 202 -2.25 -13.13 -0.91
N ALA A 203 -3.13 -13.05 -1.92
CA ALA A 203 -4.54 -13.39 -1.76
C ALA A 203 -4.80 -14.88 -1.45
N PRO A 204 -4.12 -15.87 -2.08
CA PRO A 204 -4.24 -17.28 -1.68
C PRO A 204 -3.83 -17.52 -0.23
N SER A 205 -2.70 -16.97 0.21
CA SER A 205 -2.22 -17.09 1.60
C SER A 205 -3.18 -16.43 2.59
N ALA A 206 -3.80 -15.31 2.21
CA ALA A 206 -4.86 -14.70 3.02
C ALA A 206 -6.07 -15.63 3.16
N ALA A 207 -6.48 -16.31 2.10
CA ALA A 207 -7.57 -17.28 2.17
C ALA A 207 -7.25 -18.49 3.06
N ASP A 208 -6.01 -18.98 3.00
CA ASP A 208 -5.54 -20.08 3.84
C ASP A 208 -5.48 -19.69 5.32
N LEU A 209 -4.96 -18.49 5.63
CA LEU A 209 -4.93 -17.96 7.00
C LEU A 209 -6.33 -17.73 7.58
N VAL A 210 -7.25 -17.19 6.78
CA VAL A 210 -8.63 -16.95 7.22
C VAL A 210 -9.37 -18.27 7.50
N ALA A 211 -9.00 -19.36 6.82
CA ALA A 211 -9.51 -20.69 7.09
C ALA A 211 -8.93 -21.35 8.36
N ASP A 212 -7.75 -20.92 8.83
CA ASP A 212 -7.15 -21.39 10.08
C ASP A 212 -7.31 -20.35 11.21
N GLU A 213 -8.48 -20.36 11.85
CA GLU A 213 -8.77 -19.47 12.98
C GLU A 213 -7.74 -19.62 14.12
N ARG A 214 -7.17 -20.81 14.32
CA ARG A 214 -6.14 -21.03 15.35
C ARG A 214 -4.86 -20.28 14.99
N ALA A 215 -4.48 -20.23 13.72
CA ALA A 215 -3.34 -19.43 13.27
C ALA A 215 -3.55 -17.94 13.56
N LEU A 216 -4.74 -17.40 13.26
CA LEU A 216 -5.04 -15.99 13.52
C LEU A 216 -5.03 -15.63 15.01
N ARG A 217 -5.49 -16.53 15.88
CA ARG A 217 -5.56 -16.30 17.33
C ARG A 217 -4.25 -16.56 18.07
N ARG A 218 -3.28 -17.24 17.46
CA ARG A 218 -1.97 -17.56 18.09
C ARG A 218 -1.02 -16.37 18.19
N VAL A 219 -1.26 -15.30 17.43
CA VAL A 219 -0.33 -14.18 17.35
C VAL A 219 -0.36 -13.38 18.65
N ARG A 220 0.81 -13.18 19.25
CA ARG A 220 0.94 -12.43 20.50
C ARG A 220 0.79 -10.93 20.24
N PRO A 221 0.13 -10.17 21.14
CA PRO A 221 0.12 -8.71 21.08
C PRO A 221 1.54 -8.13 21.03
N ALA A 222 1.68 -7.00 20.36
CA ALA A 222 2.95 -6.30 20.24
C ALA A 222 3.45 -5.78 21.59
N GLU A 223 4.75 -5.95 21.85
CA GLU A 223 5.46 -5.26 22.92
C GLU A 223 6.37 -4.22 22.27
N LEU A 224 6.06 -2.93 22.45
CA LEU A 224 6.77 -1.80 21.84
C LEU A 224 7.39 -0.90 22.92
N PRO A 225 8.35 -1.41 23.73
CA PRO A 225 8.90 -0.67 24.87
C PRO A 225 9.61 0.62 24.47
N HIS A 226 10.14 0.70 23.24
CA HIS A 226 10.74 1.90 22.66
C HIS A 226 9.74 3.04 22.44
N LEU A 227 8.43 2.77 22.47
CA LEU A 227 7.40 3.81 22.43
C LEU A 227 7.08 4.38 23.82
N ALA A 228 7.71 3.88 24.88
CA ALA A 228 7.60 4.46 26.21
C ALA A 228 8.40 5.76 26.37
N ASP A 229 9.32 6.05 25.44
CA ASP A 229 9.89 7.38 25.33
C ASP A 229 8.91 8.36 24.66
N ASP A 230 9.21 9.65 24.78
CA ASP A 230 8.38 10.70 24.18
C ASP A 230 8.77 11.03 22.73
N GLU A 231 9.74 10.33 22.10
CA GLU A 231 10.27 10.72 20.79
C GLU A 231 9.20 10.64 19.69
N TYR A 232 8.56 9.48 19.53
CA TYR A 232 7.50 9.29 18.54
C TYR A 232 6.33 10.26 18.78
N ALA A 233 5.87 10.35 20.03
CA ALA A 233 4.73 11.19 20.39
C ALA A 233 5.02 12.69 20.16
N SER A 234 6.24 13.14 20.45
CA SER A 234 6.67 14.51 20.24
C SER A 234 6.86 14.83 18.75
N LEU A 235 7.42 13.91 17.97
CA LEU A 235 7.54 14.09 16.51
C LEU A 235 6.16 14.28 15.86
N VAL A 236 5.19 13.43 16.20
CA VAL A 236 3.81 13.54 15.69
C VAL A 236 3.17 14.88 16.07
N LYS A 237 3.37 15.35 17.31
CA LYS A 237 2.86 16.67 17.76
C LYS A 237 3.52 17.84 17.01
N ARG A 238 4.80 17.72 16.66
CA ARG A 238 5.58 18.76 15.95
C ARG A 238 5.46 18.69 14.42
N ARG A 239 4.67 17.76 13.87
CA ARG A 239 4.54 17.55 12.41
C ARG A 239 4.28 18.85 11.63
N GLY A 240 3.31 19.67 12.07
CA GLY A 240 2.99 20.93 11.40
C GLY A 240 4.14 21.94 11.44
N GLU A 241 4.73 22.14 12.62
CA GLU A 241 5.90 23.02 12.83
C GLU A 241 7.09 22.62 11.95
N LEU A 242 7.35 21.32 11.83
CA LEU A 242 8.43 20.80 11.00
C LEU A 242 8.19 21.10 9.52
N ILE A 243 6.99 20.84 9.01
CA ILE A 243 6.63 21.13 7.62
C ILE A 243 6.75 22.63 7.32
N ASP A 244 6.18 23.48 8.19
CA ASP A 244 6.20 24.94 8.02
C ASP A 244 7.64 25.48 8.02
N SER A 245 8.47 25.01 8.96
CA SER A 245 9.87 25.43 9.05
C SER A 245 10.72 24.93 7.88
N ALA A 246 10.46 23.71 7.37
CA ALA A 246 11.16 23.18 6.21
C ALA A 246 10.79 23.93 4.92
N LEU A 247 9.51 24.27 4.74
CA LEU A 247 9.08 25.09 3.62
C LEU A 247 9.72 26.49 3.66
N ALA A 248 9.83 27.09 4.85
CA ALA A 248 10.51 28.37 5.02
C ALA A 248 12.01 28.28 4.66
N ASP A 249 12.72 27.25 5.15
CA ASP A 249 14.14 27.02 4.83
C ASP A 249 14.35 26.77 3.32
N LEU A 250 13.46 26.01 2.67
CA LEU A 250 13.50 25.81 1.21
C LEU A 250 13.31 27.13 0.43
N ARG A 251 12.35 27.98 0.83
CA ARG A 251 12.14 29.29 0.20
C ARG A 251 13.32 30.24 0.39
N GLU A 252 14.09 30.06 1.46
CA GLU A 252 15.30 30.84 1.70
C GLU A 252 16.47 30.35 0.82
N ARG A 253 16.72 29.04 0.80
CA ARG A 253 17.90 28.43 0.18
C ARG A 253 17.77 28.13 -1.31
N VAL A 254 16.54 27.94 -1.80
CA VAL A 254 16.26 27.55 -3.18
C VAL A 254 15.40 28.65 -3.83
N PRO A 255 16.03 29.63 -4.54
CA PRO A 255 15.32 30.79 -5.08
C PRO A 255 14.10 30.44 -5.94
N SER A 256 14.16 29.36 -6.73
CA SER A 256 13.06 28.93 -7.60
C SER A 256 11.79 28.52 -6.84
N VAL A 257 11.89 28.13 -5.57
CA VAL A 257 10.72 27.79 -4.73
C VAL A 257 9.85 29.03 -4.47
N ARG A 258 10.42 30.24 -4.54
CA ARG A 258 9.65 31.49 -4.38
C ARG A 258 8.68 31.74 -5.52
N ASP A 259 8.96 31.17 -6.68
CA ASP A 259 8.18 31.30 -7.91
C ASP A 259 7.23 30.11 -8.12
N TYR A 260 7.11 29.20 -7.16
CA TYR A 260 6.20 28.06 -7.25
C TYR A 260 4.74 28.51 -7.32
N THR A 261 4.00 27.88 -8.22
CA THR A 261 2.54 27.94 -8.27
C THR A 261 1.92 27.35 -6.98
N PRO A 262 0.65 27.68 -6.67
CA PRO A 262 -0.05 27.07 -5.54
C PRO A 262 -0.02 25.53 -5.57
N ALA A 263 -0.24 24.93 -6.74
CA ALA A 263 -0.19 23.47 -6.88
C ALA A 263 1.21 22.89 -6.58
N GLN A 264 2.28 23.56 -7.00
CA GLN A 264 3.64 23.12 -6.67
C GLN A 264 3.96 23.27 -5.17
N LEU A 265 3.44 24.32 -4.53
CA LEU A 265 3.57 24.49 -3.09
C LEU A 265 2.81 23.39 -2.34
N ASP A 266 1.58 23.06 -2.75
CA ASP A 266 0.78 21.98 -2.15
C ASP A 266 1.48 20.62 -2.27
N SER A 267 2.04 20.32 -3.45
CA SER A 267 2.86 19.10 -3.65
C SER A 267 4.10 19.11 -2.76
N THR A 268 4.82 20.24 -2.67
CA THR A 268 6.00 20.36 -1.82
C THR A 268 5.64 20.14 -0.35
N VAL A 269 4.56 20.76 0.14
CA VAL A 269 4.06 20.57 1.51
C VAL A 269 3.70 19.11 1.77
N SER A 270 3.12 18.43 0.77
CA SER A 270 2.79 17.01 0.86
C SER A 270 4.05 16.15 0.99
N ASP A 271 5.08 16.38 0.16
CA ASP A 271 6.36 15.67 0.21
C ASP A 271 7.09 15.89 1.54
N LEU A 272 7.11 17.13 2.02
CA LEU A 272 7.63 17.49 3.35
C LEU A 272 6.91 16.71 4.45
N GLY A 273 5.59 16.59 4.35
CA GLY A 273 4.77 15.82 5.27
C GLY A 273 5.04 14.33 5.21
N TYR A 274 5.19 13.76 4.01
CA TYR A 274 5.54 12.35 3.85
C TYR A 274 6.86 12.00 4.52
N ILE A 275 7.89 12.83 4.39
CA ILE A 275 9.17 12.61 5.08
C ILE A 275 8.97 12.50 6.60
N VAL A 276 8.17 13.38 7.20
CA VAL A 276 7.89 13.33 8.64
C VAL A 276 7.07 12.09 9.01
N ASP A 277 6.06 11.74 8.21
CA ASP A 277 5.18 10.61 8.48
C ASP A 277 5.90 9.25 8.36
N PHE A 278 6.79 9.10 7.37
CA PHE A 278 7.65 7.92 7.23
C PHE A 278 8.70 7.84 8.35
N LEU A 279 9.28 8.98 8.77
CA LEU A 279 10.16 9.01 9.94
C LEU A 279 9.41 8.57 11.20
N ALA A 280 8.19 9.07 11.41
CA ALA A 280 7.35 8.68 12.53
C ALA A 280 6.99 7.19 12.51
N ALA A 281 6.66 6.64 11.34
CA ALA A 281 6.42 5.20 11.22
C ALA A 281 7.67 4.36 11.49
N ALA A 282 8.83 4.79 11.01
CA ALA A 282 10.11 4.12 11.30
C ALA A 282 10.41 4.08 12.80
N LEU A 283 10.21 5.21 13.50
CA LEU A 283 10.34 5.26 14.97
C LEU A 283 9.30 4.37 15.67
N TYR A 284 8.10 4.25 15.08
CA TYR A 284 7.02 3.45 15.63
C TYR A 284 7.33 1.96 15.65
N VAL A 285 7.92 1.44 14.57
CA VAL A 285 8.35 0.04 14.47
C VAL A 285 9.82 -0.18 14.83
N ASP A 286 10.52 0.88 15.23
CA ASP A 286 11.96 0.93 15.57
C ASP A 286 12.87 0.34 14.48
N ASP A 287 12.57 0.63 13.22
CA ASP A 287 13.29 0.09 12.06
C ASP A 287 13.67 1.21 11.10
N SER A 288 14.97 1.52 11.05
CA SER A 288 15.50 2.56 10.14
C SER A 288 15.32 2.23 8.67
N SER A 289 15.24 0.93 8.31
CA SER A 289 15.10 0.51 6.90
C SER A 289 13.84 1.11 6.28
N LEU A 290 12.75 1.21 7.05
CA LEU A 290 11.50 1.84 6.61
C LEU A 290 11.75 3.25 6.08
N PHE A 291 12.52 4.05 6.82
CA PHE A 291 12.81 5.42 6.45
C PHE A 291 13.80 5.51 5.29
N THR A 292 14.87 4.70 5.30
CA THR A 292 15.88 4.73 4.23
C THR A 292 15.34 4.24 2.89
N ASP A 293 14.49 3.21 2.89
CA ASP A 293 13.84 2.69 1.70
C ASP A 293 12.90 3.75 1.11
N PHE A 294 12.13 4.44 1.96
CA PHE A 294 11.31 5.58 1.55
C PHE A 294 12.13 6.73 0.96
N VAL A 295 13.26 7.09 1.58
CA VAL A 295 14.14 8.16 1.06
C VAL A 295 14.67 7.79 -0.32
N GLY A 296 15.11 6.54 -0.51
CA GLY A 296 15.56 6.05 -1.82
C GLY A 296 14.45 6.16 -2.87
N TRP A 297 13.26 5.66 -2.55
CA TRP A 297 12.09 5.75 -3.43
C TRP A 297 11.69 7.21 -3.74
N LEU A 298 11.66 8.09 -2.74
CA LEU A 298 11.32 9.51 -2.92
C LEU A 298 12.30 10.19 -3.88
N VAL A 299 13.59 9.88 -3.76
CA VAL A 299 14.62 10.42 -4.67
C VAL A 299 14.39 9.95 -6.10
N GLU A 300 14.06 8.68 -6.32
CA GLU A 300 13.75 8.15 -7.65
C GLU A 300 12.52 8.85 -8.26
N ILE A 301 11.44 8.98 -7.50
CA ILE A 301 10.18 9.65 -7.89
C ILE A 301 10.41 11.12 -8.25
N LEU A 302 11.17 11.84 -7.42
CA LEU A 302 11.43 13.26 -7.64
C LEU A 302 12.42 13.49 -8.79
N THR A 303 13.42 12.62 -8.93
CA THR A 303 14.39 12.70 -10.04
C THR A 303 13.73 12.45 -11.39
N SER A 304 12.79 11.48 -11.49
CA SER A 304 12.03 11.23 -12.72
C SER A 304 11.13 12.42 -13.12
N ARG A 305 10.87 13.33 -12.18
CA ARG A 305 10.09 14.57 -12.34
C ARG A 305 10.97 15.82 -12.41
N GLY A 306 12.29 15.67 -12.54
CA GLY A 306 13.23 16.78 -12.72
C GLY A 306 13.63 17.50 -11.43
N VAL A 307 13.30 16.97 -10.25
CA VAL A 307 13.73 17.50 -8.95
C VAL A 307 15.00 16.77 -8.52
N PRO A 308 16.13 17.48 -8.29
CA PRO A 308 17.40 16.83 -7.97
C PRO A 308 17.38 16.22 -6.56
N ALA A 309 18.08 15.10 -6.38
CA ALA A 309 18.26 14.45 -5.06
C ALA A 309 18.78 15.41 -3.97
N ALA A 310 19.59 16.41 -4.36
CA ALA A 310 20.07 17.45 -3.45
C ALA A 310 18.94 18.24 -2.77
N ALA A 311 17.78 18.40 -3.41
CA ALA A 311 16.62 19.07 -2.82
C ALA A 311 16.05 18.27 -1.63
N VAL A 312 16.01 16.94 -1.74
CA VAL A 312 15.64 16.05 -0.62
C VAL A 312 16.67 16.18 0.51
N GLY A 313 17.97 16.26 0.16
CA GLY A 313 19.04 16.45 1.14
C GLY A 313 18.94 17.74 1.96
N LEU A 314 18.50 18.84 1.34
CA LEU A 314 18.25 20.10 2.07
C LEU A 314 17.19 19.90 3.15
N THR A 315 16.08 19.24 2.81
CA THR A 315 14.99 18.92 3.74
C THR A 315 15.44 17.98 4.86
N LEU A 316 16.12 16.88 4.52
CA LEU A 316 16.62 15.93 5.52
C LEU A 316 17.57 16.61 6.51
N GLY A 317 18.52 17.40 6.00
CA GLY A 317 19.43 18.17 6.85
C GLY A 317 18.74 19.23 7.70
N HIS A 318 17.63 19.82 7.22
CA HIS A 318 16.80 20.71 8.04
C HIS A 318 16.13 19.95 9.19
N TYR A 319 15.43 18.85 8.90
CA TYR A 319 14.81 18.03 9.94
C TYR A 319 15.83 17.50 10.95
N HIS A 320 17.02 17.10 10.50
CA HIS A 320 18.10 16.64 11.37
C HIS A 320 18.49 17.73 12.38
N ARG A 321 18.64 18.98 11.95
CA ARG A 321 18.91 20.11 12.87
C ARG A 321 17.76 20.36 13.84
N GLN A 322 16.51 20.31 13.37
CA GLN A 322 15.31 20.55 14.19
C GLN A 322 15.03 19.42 15.20
N LEU A 323 15.55 18.22 14.94
CA LEU A 323 15.34 17.01 15.73
C LEU A 323 16.63 16.50 16.41
N ARG A 324 17.64 17.35 16.58
CA ARG A 324 18.93 16.98 17.20
C ARG A 324 18.80 16.43 18.63
N ASP A 325 17.75 16.80 19.34
CA ASP A 325 17.47 16.37 20.72
C ASP A 325 16.65 15.05 20.75
N PHE A 326 16.37 14.46 19.59
CA PHE A 326 15.65 13.19 19.40
C PHE A 326 16.63 12.15 18.82
N PRO A 327 17.36 11.40 19.67
CA PRO A 327 18.49 10.60 19.21
C PRO A 327 18.12 9.53 18.18
N ARG A 328 16.96 8.87 18.27
CA ARG A 328 16.55 7.89 17.24
C ARG A 328 16.15 8.59 15.95
N ALA A 329 15.38 9.67 16.03
CA ALA A 329 14.99 10.45 14.85
C ALA A 329 16.21 11.01 14.11
N ALA A 330 17.16 11.62 14.85
CA ALA A 330 18.41 12.14 14.31
C ALA A 330 19.25 11.03 13.65
N ARG A 331 19.34 9.85 14.27
CA ARG A 331 20.02 8.69 13.68
C ARG A 331 19.37 8.25 12.37
N PHE A 332 18.05 8.15 12.31
CA PHE A 332 17.33 7.73 11.09
C PHE A 332 17.48 8.77 9.98
N LEU A 333 17.44 10.06 10.30
CA LEU A 333 17.71 11.15 9.37
C LEU A 333 19.13 11.09 8.82
N ALA A 334 20.13 10.89 9.68
CA ALA A 334 21.51 10.70 9.25
C ALA A 334 21.67 9.50 8.31
N LEU A 335 21.02 8.37 8.58
CA LEU A 335 21.01 7.22 7.67
C LEU A 335 20.33 7.55 6.33
N GLY A 336 19.21 8.29 6.35
CA GLY A 336 18.55 8.78 5.14
C GLY A 336 19.47 9.69 4.30
N GLU A 337 20.23 10.58 4.94
CA GLU A 337 21.23 11.42 4.25
C GLU A 337 22.31 10.57 3.56
N THR A 338 22.72 9.43 4.14
CA THR A 338 23.70 8.54 3.47
C THR A 338 23.15 7.87 2.20
N VAL A 339 21.83 7.64 2.11
CA VAL A 339 21.18 7.10 0.90
C VAL A 339 21.37 8.06 -0.28
N LEU A 340 21.35 9.37 -0.03
CA LEU A 340 21.56 10.40 -1.06
C LEU A 340 22.99 10.41 -1.62
N ALA A 341 23.96 9.92 -0.86
CA ALA A 341 25.38 9.90 -1.23
C ALA A 341 25.79 8.61 -1.96
N ALA A 342 24.96 7.56 -1.93
CA ALA A 342 25.22 6.32 -2.63
C ALA A 342 24.91 6.49 -4.13
N PRO A 343 25.84 6.19 -5.05
CA PRO A 343 25.49 6.08 -6.47
C PRO A 343 24.45 4.97 -6.61
N GLY A 344 23.31 5.28 -7.26
CA GLY A 344 22.16 4.38 -7.35
C GLY A 344 22.57 2.98 -7.81
N ASP A 345 22.34 1.98 -6.94
CA ASP A 345 22.52 0.58 -7.26
C ASP A 345 21.23 0.07 -7.94
N PRO A 346 21.25 -0.27 -9.24
CA PRO A 346 20.07 -0.76 -9.95
C PRO A 346 19.60 -2.16 -9.48
N ALA A 347 20.28 -2.81 -8.54
CA ALA A 347 19.99 -4.18 -8.12
C ALA A 347 18.95 -4.35 -6.98
N ARG A 348 18.22 -3.27 -6.58
CA ARG A 348 17.12 -3.33 -5.60
C ARG A 348 15.71 -3.22 -6.21
N ARG A 349 15.55 -3.63 -7.47
CA ARG A 349 14.25 -3.66 -8.17
C ARG A 349 13.60 -5.04 -8.10
#